data_AF-A0A962EV23-F1
#
_entry.id   AF-A0A962EV23-F1
#
_cell.length_a   1.000
_cell.length_b   1.000
_cell.length_c   1.000
_cell.angle_alpha   90.00
_cell.angle_beta   90.00
_cell.angle_gamma   90.00
#
_symmetry.space_group_name_H-M   'P 1'
#
loop_
_entity.id
_entity.type
_entity.pdbx_description
1 polymer ?
#
loop_
_entity_poly.entity_id
_entity_poly.type
_entity_poly.pdbx_seq_one_letter_code
_entity_poly.pdbx_strand_id
1 'polypeptide(L)' 'MAFVTGDVVPTPGEETPFKVVFKRGEEIIIEWPVDSKAAGETDIIETLASLADDEEDGDD' A
#
# COMPACT_ATOMS: atom_id res chain seq x y z
N MET A 1 -18.41 6.96 2.05
CA MET A 1 -17.28 6.01 2.24
C MET A 1 -16.02 6.71 1.75
N ALA A 2 -14.96 6.72 2.56
CA ALA A 2 -13.66 7.19 2.10
C ALA A 2 -12.85 5.96 1.70
N PHE A 3 -12.47 5.88 0.43
CA PHE A 3 -11.70 4.77 -0.12
C PHE A 3 -10.25 4.87 0.33
N VAL A 4 -9.65 3.71 0.60
CA VAL A 4 -8.22 3.61 0.85
C VAL A 4 -7.52 3.41 -0.50
N THR A 5 -6.46 4.17 -0.74
CA THR A 5 -5.63 4.05 -1.95
C THR A 5 -4.18 3.83 -1.57
N GLY A 6 -3.51 2.88 -2.22
CA GLY A 6 -2.06 2.69 -2.13
C GLY A 6 -1.34 3.39 -3.28
N ASP A 7 -0.20 4.02 -2.99
CA ASP A 7 0.67 4.67 -3.98
C ASP A 7 2.14 4.44 -3.66
N VAL A 8 3.01 4.44 -4.67
CA VAL A 8 4.46 4.32 -4.50
C VAL A 8 5.11 5.66 -4.81
N VAL A 9 5.63 6.31 -3.77
CA VAL A 9 6.23 7.64 -3.87
C VAL A 9 7.77 7.57 -3.79
N PRO A 10 8.50 8.34 -4.61
CA PRO A 10 9.94 8.44 -4.50
C PRO A 10 10.36 9.19 -3.24
N THR A 11 11.40 8.71 -2.57
CA THR A 11 11.97 9.25 -1.33
C THR A 11 13.45 9.59 -1.53
N PRO A 12 13.76 10.62 -2.33
CA PRO A 12 15.14 10.96 -2.65
C PRO A 12 15.90 11.37 -1.39
N GLY A 13 17.01 10.69 -1.12
CA GLY A 13 17.88 10.97 0.03
C GLY A 13 17.61 10.12 1.27
N GLU A 14 16.63 9.22 1.24
CA GLU A 14 16.46 8.18 2.25
C GLU A 14 17.28 6.93 1.92
N GLU A 15 17.41 6.01 2.89
CA GLU A 15 18.13 4.74 2.71
C GLU A 15 17.52 3.88 1.60
N THR A 16 16.19 3.96 1.45
CA THR A 16 15.44 3.36 0.35
C THR A 16 14.90 4.46 -0.57
N PRO A 17 15.01 4.30 -1.90
CA PRO A 17 14.66 5.36 -2.85
C PRO A 17 13.16 5.51 -3.09
N PHE A 18 12.32 4.62 -2.56
CA PHE A 18 10.87 4.68 -2.65
C PHE A 18 10.22 4.27 -1.32
N LYS A 19 8.94 4.62 -1.17
CA LYS A 19 8.07 4.06 -0.13
C LYS A 19 6.66 3.81 -0.66
N VAL A 20 6.01 2.82 -0.10
CA VAL A 20 4.57 2.57 -0.27
C VAL A 20 3.81 3.41 0.74
N VAL A 21 2.73 4.06 0.32
CA VAL A 21 1.88 4.89 1.18
C VAL A 21 0.42 4.52 0.96
N PHE A 22 -0.28 4.13 2.01
CA PHE A 22 -1.73 3.96 2.01
C PHE A 22 -2.39 5.20 2.62
N LYS A 23 -3.34 5.77 1.87
CA LYS A 23 -4.04 6.99 2.26
C LYS A 23 -5.55 6.79 2.30
N ARG A 24 -6.21 7.49 3.20
CA ARG A 24 -7.67 7.65 3.24
C ARG A 24 -8.00 9.12 3.06
N GLY A 25 -8.29 9.50 1.81
CA GLY A 25 -8.35 10.91 1.44
C GLY A 25 -6.96 11.54 1.53
N GLU A 26 -6.79 12.55 2.37
CA GLU A 26 -5.50 13.25 2.56
C GLU A 26 -4.68 12.68 3.74
N GLU A 27 -5.27 11.79 4.55
CA GLU A 27 -4.62 11.19 5.71
C GLU A 27 -3.79 9.97 5.30
N ILE A 28 -2.52 9.92 5.71
CA ILE A 28 -1.67 8.73 5.60
C ILE A 28 -2.01 7.80 6.75
N ILE A 29 -2.40 6.56 6.44
CA ILE A 29 -2.74 5.54 7.43
C ILE A 29 -1.50 4.73 7.79
N ILE A 30 -0.74 4.33 6.77
CA ILE A 30 0.46 3.50 6.91
C ILE A 30 1.40 3.76 5.73
N GLU A 31 2.70 3.68 5.99
CA GLU A 31 3.73 3.75 4.95
C GLU A 31 4.94 2.90 5.33
N TRP A 32 5.65 2.40 4.31
CA TRP A 32 6.89 1.64 4.51
C TRP A 32 7.87 1.80 3.35
N PRO A 33 9.19 1.77 3.64
CA PRO A 33 10.25 1.89 2.66
C PRO A 33 10.33 0.68 1.72
N VAL A 34 10.66 0.90 0.43
CA VAL A 34 10.88 -0.15 -0.57
C VAL A 34 12.03 0.20 -1.53
N ASP A 35 12.74 -0.81 -2.01
CA ASP A 35 13.94 -0.62 -2.84
C ASP A 35 13.64 -0.12 -4.26
N SER A 36 12.42 -0.34 -4.77
CA SER A 36 12.05 0.04 -6.13
C SER A 36 10.56 0.25 -6.28
N LYS A 37 10.17 0.99 -7.33
CA LYS A 37 8.76 1.19 -7.68
C LYS A 37 8.03 -0.14 -7.88
N ALA A 38 8.64 -1.10 -8.59
CA ALA A 38 8.04 -2.40 -8.87
C ALA A 38 7.83 -3.24 -7.60
N ALA A 39 8.74 -3.16 -6.63
CA ALA A 39 8.57 -3.80 -5.32
C ALA A 39 7.36 -3.20 -4.59
N GLY A 40 7.26 -1.87 -4.54
CA GLY A 40 6.11 -1.21 -3.92
C GLY A 40 4.77 -1.50 -4.61
N GLU A 41 4.74 -1.60 -5.94
CA GLU A 41 3.52 -1.98 -6.67
C GLU A 41 3.09 -3.41 -6.35
N THR A 42 4.04 -4.33 -6.17
CA THR A 42 3.78 -5.71 -5.75
C THR A 42 3.21 -5.75 -4.34
N ASP A 43 3.86 -5.06 -3.39
CA ASP A 43 3.39 -4.97 -1.99
C ASP A 43 1.95 -4.43 -1.90
N ILE A 44 1.61 -3.42 -2.71
CA ILE A 44 0.25 -2.87 -2.75
C ILE A 44 -0.74 -3.93 -3.21
N ILE A 45 -0.45 -4.66 -4.29
CA ILE A 45 -1.34 -5.70 -4.82
C ILE A 45 -1.51 -6.82 -3.80
N GLU A 46 -0.42 -7.29 -3.18
CA GLU A 46 -0.49 -8.34 -2.16
C GLU A 46 -1.29 -7.91 -0.94
N THR A 47 -1.09 -6.67 -0.48
CA THR A 47 -1.86 -6.11 0.64
C THR A 47 -3.35 -6.04 0.31
N LEU A 48 -3.71 -5.52 -0.87
CA LEU A 48 -5.11 -5.40 -1.30
C LEU A 48 -5.75 -6.77 -1.55
N ALA A 49 -5.00 -7.71 -2.12
CA ALA A 49 -5.47 -9.08 -2.34
C ALA A 49 -5.74 -9.78 -1.01
N SER A 50 -4.85 -9.66 -0.03
CA SER A 50 -5.07 -10.22 1.32
C SER A 50 -6.30 -9.64 2.00
N LEU A 51 -6.58 -8.35 1.82
CA LEU A 51 -7.78 -7.72 2.39
C LEU A 51 -9.06 -8.16 1.69
N ALA A 52 -9.01 -8.38 0.38
CA ALA A 52 -10.15 -8.87 -0.39
C ALA A 52 -10.46 -10.34 -0.06
N ASP A 53 -9.44 -11.16 0.16
CA ASP A 53 -9.58 -12.58 0.54
C ASP A 53 -10.16 -12.72 1.96
N ASP A 54 -9.77 -11.84 2.90
CA ASP A 54 -10.31 -11.81 4.28
C ASP A 54 -11.81 -11.43 4.33
N GLU A 55 -12.34 -10.77 3.29
CA GLU A 55 -13.77 -10.45 3.15
C GLU A 55 -14.60 -11.62 2.55
N GLU A 56 -13.97 -12.68 2.03
CA GLU A 56 -14.66 -13.84 1.42
C GLU A 56 -14.95 -14.99 2.41
N ASP A 57 -14.52 -14.89 3.68
CA ASP A 57 -14.83 -15.84 4.76
C ASP A 57 -16.16 -15.47 5.48
N GLY A 58 -17.24 -15.41 4.71
CA GLY A 58 -18.57 -15.00 5.18
C GLY A 58 -19.76 -15.75 4.58
N ASP A 59 -19.58 -16.98 4.09
CA ASP A 59 -20.68 -17.85 3.62
C ASP A 59 -20.83 -19.06 4.57
N ASP A 60 -21.88 -19.01 5.41
CA ASP A 60 -22.47 -20.16 6.15
C ASP A 60 -23.50 -20.87 5.27
#